data_AF-Q46559-F1
#
_entry.id   AF-Q46559-F1
#
_cell.length_a   1.000
_cell.length_b   1.000
_cell.length_c   1.000
_cell.angle_alpha   90.00
_cell.angle_beta   90.00
_cell.angle_gamma   90.00
#
_symmetry.space_group_name_H-M   'P 1'
#
loop_
_entity.id
_entity.type
_entity.pdbx_description
1 polymer ?
#
loop_
_entity_poly.entity_id
_entity_poly.type
_entity_poly.pdbx_seq_one_letter_code
_entity_poly.pdbx_strand_id
1 'polypeptide(L)'
;MPRLLVALSLNPVTLRDTIPPFFQGTSMIKSFAHKGLKRFFEDDDTRGIQPHHAEKLRVLLYAMDIAETIQELDIEGAELHRLKGKLKTHWSLKVNGNWRVIFEFKDGNAYIVDYVDYH
;
A
#
# COMPACT_ATOMS: atom_id res chain seq x y z
N MET A 1 -8.53 14.34 -53.55
CA MET A 1 -8.51 13.06 -52.79
C MET A 1 -7.33 13.11 -51.82
N PRO A 2 -7.54 12.91 -50.52
CA PRO A 2 -6.70 13.44 -49.44
C PRO A 2 -5.60 12.46 -49.02
N ARG A 3 -4.49 12.96 -48.49
CA ARG A 3 -3.52 12.15 -47.74
C ARG A 3 -3.43 12.73 -46.33
N LEU A 4 -4.06 12.02 -45.40
CA LEU A 4 -4.21 12.34 -43.99
C LEU A 4 -2.81 12.34 -43.32
N LEU A 5 -2.43 13.44 -42.69
CA LEU A 5 -1.28 13.51 -41.78
C LEU A 5 -1.73 12.90 -40.45
N VAL A 6 -1.21 11.74 -40.07
CA VAL A 6 -1.47 11.14 -38.76
C VAL A 6 -0.61 11.86 -37.73
N ALA A 7 -1.22 12.70 -36.91
CA ALA A 7 -0.60 13.25 -35.72
C ALA A 7 -0.44 12.11 -34.69
N LEU A 8 0.79 11.63 -34.50
CA LEU A 8 1.14 10.81 -33.34
C LEU A 8 1.07 11.71 -32.10
N SER A 9 -0.09 11.69 -31.45
CA SER A 9 -0.25 12.22 -30.09
C SER A 9 0.67 11.42 -29.17
N LEU A 10 1.71 12.07 -28.65
CA LEU A 10 2.52 11.55 -27.56
C LEU A 10 1.63 11.55 -26.31
N ASN A 11 1.06 10.40 -25.98
CA ASN A 11 0.39 10.22 -24.69
C ASN A 11 1.43 10.40 -23.57
N PRO A 12 1.13 11.16 -22.51
CA PRO A 12 2.00 11.23 -21.35
C PRO A 12 2.02 9.86 -20.67
N VAL A 13 3.16 9.19 -20.73
CA VAL A 13 3.44 7.92 -20.04
C VAL A 13 3.23 8.14 -18.55
N THR A 14 2.31 7.40 -17.96
CA THR A 14 2.04 7.44 -16.52
C THR A 14 3.01 6.51 -15.80
N LEU A 15 3.49 6.86 -14.60
CA LEU A 15 4.53 6.12 -13.86
C LEU A 15 4.25 4.61 -13.66
N ARG A 16 2.98 4.18 -13.79
CA ARG A 16 2.55 2.78 -13.82
C ARG A 16 3.10 1.96 -15.01
N ASP A 17 3.54 2.61 -16.09
CA ASP A 17 3.93 1.97 -17.35
C ASP A 17 5.43 1.57 -17.40
N THR A 18 6.21 1.86 -16.34
CA THR A 18 7.67 1.59 -16.31
C THR A 18 8.04 0.32 -15.50
N ILE A 19 7.06 -0.45 -15.03
CA ILE A 19 7.33 -1.71 -14.32
C ILE A 19 7.54 -2.81 -15.37
N PRO A 20 8.72 -3.47 -15.43
CA PRO A 20 8.99 -4.52 -16.41
C PRO A 20 8.03 -5.71 -16.21
N PRO A 21 7.57 -6.37 -17.30
CA PRO A 21 6.50 -7.37 -17.29
C PRO A 21 6.85 -8.74 -16.66
N PHE A 22 7.92 -8.83 -15.88
CA PHE A 22 8.38 -10.08 -15.26
C PHE A 22 8.04 -10.21 -13.76
N PHE A 23 7.39 -9.21 -13.15
CA PHE A 23 6.83 -9.34 -11.80
C PHE A 23 5.46 -10.02 -11.85
N GLN A 24 5.44 -11.36 -12.00
CA GLN A 24 4.28 -12.17 -11.60
C GLN A 24 4.39 -12.53 -10.11
N GLY A 25 4.37 -11.51 -9.25
CA GLY A 25 4.01 -11.64 -7.84
C GLY A 25 2.68 -10.95 -7.66
N THR A 26 1.58 -11.71 -7.60
CA THR A 26 0.22 -11.15 -7.36
C THR A 26 -0.01 -10.85 -5.87
N SER A 27 1.05 -10.43 -5.18
CA SER A 27 0.90 -9.83 -3.87
C SER A 27 0.00 -8.63 -4.01
N MET A 28 -1.01 -8.54 -3.15
CA MET A 28 -1.90 -7.38 -3.14
C MET A 28 -2.46 -7.18 -1.74
N ILE A 29 -2.80 -5.93 -1.45
CA ILE A 29 -3.74 -5.66 -0.37
C ILE A 29 -5.13 -6.14 -0.81
N LYS A 30 -5.66 -7.17 -0.15
CA LYS A 30 -6.94 -7.79 -0.51
C LYS A 30 -8.14 -7.18 0.20
N SER A 31 -7.93 -6.60 1.38
CA SER A 31 -9.02 -6.02 2.16
C SER A 31 -8.55 -4.98 3.15
N PHE A 32 -9.41 -3.99 3.39
CA PHE A 32 -9.20 -2.93 4.37
C PHE A 32 -10.31 -2.98 5.42
N ALA A 33 -9.94 -2.90 6.69
CA ALA A 33 -10.88 -2.57 7.77
C ALA A 33 -11.12 -1.05 7.82
N HIS A 34 -10.07 -0.25 7.57
CA HIS A 34 -10.13 1.20 7.64
C HIS A 34 -10.59 1.85 6.33
N LYS A 35 -11.82 2.40 6.32
CA LYS A 35 -12.41 3.02 5.11
C LYS A 35 -11.60 4.21 4.58
N GLY A 36 -11.00 5.02 5.46
CA GLY A 36 -10.16 6.15 5.04
C GLY A 36 -8.85 5.72 4.41
N LEU A 37 -8.31 4.57 4.84
CA LEU A 37 -7.05 4.05 4.32
C LEU A 37 -7.27 3.41 2.95
N LYS A 38 -8.40 2.70 2.78
CA LYS A 38 -8.86 2.19 1.49
C LYS A 38 -8.98 3.30 0.45
N ARG A 39 -9.68 4.39 0.79
CA ARG A 39 -9.82 5.57 -0.10
C ARG A 39 -8.47 6.19 -0.43
N PHE A 40 -7.58 6.32 0.56
CA PHE A 40 -6.25 6.84 0.32
C PHE A 40 -5.44 5.95 -0.64
N PHE A 41 -5.55 4.63 -0.52
CA PHE A 41 -4.87 3.69 -1.40
C PHE A 41 -5.43 3.69 -2.83
N GLU A 42 -6.75 3.70 -2.98
CA GLU A 42 -7.42 3.57 -4.28
C GLU A 42 -7.47 4.90 -5.06
N ASP A 43 -7.69 6.03 -4.36
CA ASP A 43 -8.03 7.32 -4.96
C ASP A 43 -7.02 8.45 -4.64
N ASP A 44 -5.94 8.16 -3.88
CA ASP A 44 -5.01 9.15 -3.29
C ASP A 44 -5.73 10.22 -2.43
N ASP A 45 -6.92 9.88 -1.92
CA ASP A 45 -7.75 10.77 -1.12
C ASP A 45 -7.37 10.71 0.37
N THR A 46 -6.85 11.83 0.88
CA THR A 46 -6.40 11.96 2.28
C THR A 46 -7.55 12.07 3.29
N ARG A 47 -8.82 12.14 2.85
CA ARG A 47 -9.98 12.22 3.74
C ARG A 47 -10.13 10.94 4.56
N GLY A 48 -9.83 11.07 5.85
CA GLY A 48 -9.96 10.00 6.83
C GLY A 48 -8.62 9.41 7.30
N ILE A 49 -7.49 9.92 6.83
CA ILE A 49 -6.17 9.68 7.43
C ILE A 49 -5.63 10.97 8.02
N GLN A 50 -4.51 10.90 8.76
CA GLN A 50 -3.79 12.10 9.15
C GLN A 50 -2.97 12.60 7.95
N PRO A 51 -3.16 13.84 7.47
CA PRO A 51 -2.49 14.33 6.26
C PRO A 51 -0.96 14.29 6.37
N HIS A 52 -0.40 14.56 7.55
CA HIS A 52 1.06 14.49 7.77
C HIS A 52 1.62 13.07 7.81
N HIS A 53 0.77 12.04 7.82
CA HIS A 53 1.17 10.63 7.67
C HIS A 53 1.08 10.13 6.23
N ALA A 54 0.51 10.91 5.31
CA ALA A 54 0.20 10.45 3.95
C ALA A 54 1.42 9.88 3.22
N GLU A 55 2.58 10.54 3.33
CA GLU A 55 3.81 10.06 2.68
C GLU A 55 4.27 8.70 3.22
N LYS A 56 4.36 8.56 4.55
CA LYS A 56 4.74 7.28 5.17
C LYS A 56 3.72 6.19 4.88
N LEU A 57 2.41 6.50 4.95
CA LEU A 57 1.35 5.56 4.62
C LEU A 57 1.44 5.09 3.16
N ARG A 58 1.75 5.99 2.22
CA ARG A 58 1.91 5.63 0.81
C ARG A 58 3.05 4.62 0.62
N VAL A 59 4.19 4.86 1.25
CA VAL A 59 5.34 3.94 1.21
C VAL A 59 4.96 2.58 1.78
N LEU A 60 4.32 2.53 2.95
CA LEU A 60 3.95 1.28 3.59
C LEU A 60 2.91 0.49 2.79
N LEU A 61 1.87 1.16 2.29
CA LEU A 61 0.82 0.51 1.49
C LEU A 61 1.37 0.01 0.15
N TYR A 62 2.22 0.78 -0.50
CA TYR A 62 2.88 0.34 -1.74
C TYR A 62 3.76 -0.87 -1.50
N ALA A 63 4.56 -0.88 -0.42
CA ALA A 63 5.36 -2.03 -0.06
C ALA A 63 4.49 -3.26 0.24
N MET A 64 3.38 -3.11 0.97
CA MET A 64 2.41 -4.20 1.20
C MET A 64 1.80 -4.74 -0.08
N ASP A 65 1.57 -3.88 -1.07
CA ASP A 65 0.98 -4.28 -2.35
C ASP A 65 1.96 -5.05 -3.23
N ILE A 66 3.27 -4.93 -3.02
CA ILE A 66 4.28 -5.65 -3.82
C ILE A 66 4.98 -6.78 -3.07
N ALA A 67 4.88 -6.85 -1.74
CA ALA A 67 5.67 -7.77 -0.93
C ALA A 67 5.24 -9.22 -1.09
N GLU A 68 6.18 -10.12 -1.41
CA GLU A 68 5.94 -11.57 -1.48
C GLU A 68 6.11 -12.22 -0.12
N THR A 69 7.01 -11.68 0.69
CA THR A 69 7.32 -12.17 2.04
C THR A 69 7.09 -11.09 3.08
N ILE A 70 6.79 -11.50 4.31
CA ILE A 70 6.57 -10.55 5.40
C ILE A 70 7.86 -9.78 5.76
N GLN A 71 9.03 -10.37 5.50
CA GLN A 71 10.33 -9.78 5.76
C GLN A 71 10.62 -8.56 4.87
N GLU A 72 10.05 -8.51 3.66
CA GLU A 72 10.16 -7.32 2.78
C GLU A 72 9.44 -6.09 3.34
N LEU A 73 8.56 -6.28 4.33
CA LEU A 73 7.88 -5.20 5.03
C LEU A 73 8.66 -4.68 6.25
N ASP A 74 9.83 -5.25 6.56
CA ASP A 74 10.72 -4.73 7.61
C ASP A 74 11.51 -3.51 7.13
N ILE A 75 10.75 -2.48 6.75
CA ILE A 75 11.25 -1.21 6.24
C ILE A 75 11.82 -0.41 7.40
N GLU A 76 12.93 0.29 7.15
CA GLU A 76 13.56 1.13 8.15
C GLU A 76 12.56 2.13 8.78
N GLY A 77 12.57 2.15 10.12
CA GLY A 77 11.67 2.98 10.93
C GLY A 77 10.21 2.53 10.97
N ALA A 78 9.84 1.43 10.30
CA ALA A 78 8.50 0.85 10.37
C ALA A 78 8.36 -0.21 11.49
N GLU A 79 9.46 -0.65 12.11
CA GLU A 79 9.46 -1.51 13.32
C GLU A 79 8.49 -2.71 13.19
N LEU A 80 8.68 -3.55 12.16
CA LEU A 80 7.79 -4.68 11.90
C LEU A 80 7.79 -5.65 13.09
N HIS A 81 6.61 -5.94 13.61
CA HIS A 81 6.44 -6.96 14.64
C HIS A 81 5.07 -7.60 14.61
N ARG A 82 5.02 -8.85 15.07
CA ARG A 82 3.77 -9.60 15.24
C ARG A 82 3.06 -9.16 16.52
N LEU A 83 1.74 -8.97 16.44
CA LEU A 83 0.92 -8.63 17.60
C LEU A 83 0.70 -9.87 18.50
N LYS A 84 0.22 -9.63 19.73
CA LYS A 84 -0.01 -10.66 20.75
C LYS A 84 -1.49 -10.75 21.13
N GLY A 85 -1.85 -11.80 21.87
CA GLY A 85 -3.22 -11.98 22.38
C GLY A 85 -4.23 -12.28 21.29
N LYS A 86 -5.35 -11.52 21.28
CA LYS A 86 -6.45 -11.71 20.31
C LYS A 86 -6.03 -11.40 18.87
N LEU A 87 -5.04 -10.53 18.68
CA LEU A 87 -4.53 -10.12 17.36
C LEU A 87 -3.26 -10.88 16.95
N LYS A 88 -3.01 -12.08 17.51
CA LYS A 88 -1.78 -12.84 17.22
C LYS A 88 -1.56 -13.16 15.74
N THR A 89 -2.59 -13.14 14.90
CA THR A 89 -2.48 -13.34 13.44
C THR A 89 -2.04 -12.08 12.70
N HIS A 90 -2.09 -10.92 13.36
CA HIS A 90 -1.80 -9.64 12.77
C HIS A 90 -0.34 -9.23 12.98
N TRP A 91 0.15 -8.47 12.02
CA TRP A 91 1.40 -7.74 12.02
C TRP A 91 1.12 -6.26 12.24
N SER A 92 2.14 -5.54 12.68
CA SER A 92 2.08 -4.10 12.91
C SER A 92 3.29 -3.43 12.28
N LEU A 93 3.03 -2.32 11.58
CA LEU A 93 4.03 -1.38 11.11
C LEU A 93 3.77 0.00 11.73
N LYS A 94 4.83 0.64 12.18
CA LYS A 94 4.84 2.00 12.71
C LYS A 94 4.70 3.02 11.60
N VAL A 95 3.75 3.93 11.80
CA VAL A 95 3.56 5.09 10.94
C VAL A 95 4.29 6.28 11.56
N ASN A 96 3.83 6.73 12.73
CA ASN A 96 4.41 7.84 13.47
C ASN A 96 3.89 7.83 14.91
N GLY A 97 4.74 8.09 15.90
CA GLY A 97 4.37 8.09 17.32
C GLY A 97 3.63 6.80 17.72
N ASN A 98 2.36 6.92 18.09
CA ASN A 98 1.49 5.81 18.49
C ASN A 98 0.71 5.17 17.33
N TRP A 99 0.75 5.75 16.14
CA TRP A 99 0.00 5.27 14.99
C TRP A 99 0.64 4.04 14.37
N ARG A 100 -0.20 3.05 14.08
CA ARG A 100 0.19 1.79 13.44
C ARG A 100 -0.71 1.48 12.25
N VAL A 101 -0.13 0.84 11.25
CA VAL A 101 -0.89 0.02 10.30
C VAL A 101 -0.84 -1.41 10.80
N ILE A 102 -1.99 -2.04 10.98
CA ILE A 102 -2.08 -3.45 11.38
C ILE A 102 -2.77 -4.25 10.27
N PHE A 103 -2.34 -5.50 10.08
CA PHE A 103 -2.83 -6.32 8.97
C PHE A 103 -2.54 -7.80 9.22
N GLU A 104 -3.32 -8.68 8.62
CA GLU A 104 -2.96 -10.10 8.49
C GLU A 104 -2.13 -10.30 7.22
N PHE A 105 -1.11 -11.16 7.28
CA PHE A 105 -0.31 -11.50 6.12
C PHE A 105 -0.30 -13.00 5.90
N LYS A 106 -0.74 -13.43 4.72
CA LYS A 106 -0.86 -14.85 4.35
C LYS A 106 -0.63 -15.03 2.86
N ASP A 107 0.24 -15.97 2.49
CA ASP A 107 0.51 -16.36 1.10
C ASP A 107 0.83 -15.14 0.21
N GLY A 108 1.68 -14.22 0.68
CA GLY A 108 2.05 -12.99 -0.05
C GLY A 108 0.97 -11.90 -0.08
N ASN A 109 -0.13 -12.06 0.65
CA ASN A 109 -1.26 -11.13 0.58
C ASN A 109 -1.55 -10.50 1.94
N ALA A 110 -1.83 -9.19 1.92
CA ALA A 110 -2.26 -8.43 3.10
C ALA A 110 -3.78 -8.36 3.21
N TYR A 111 -4.33 -8.64 4.39
CA TYR A 111 -5.76 -8.64 4.67
C TYR A 111 -6.07 -7.79 5.89
N ILE A 112 -7.32 -7.32 5.98
CA ILE A 112 -7.86 -6.59 7.13
C ILE A 112 -6.94 -5.42 7.49
N VAL A 113 -6.45 -4.70 6.48
CA VAL A 113 -5.52 -3.59 6.71
C VAL A 113 -6.26 -2.47 7.43
N ASP A 114 -5.78 -2.14 8.60
CA ASP A 114 -6.35 -1.14 9.50
C ASP A 114 -5.29 -0.09 9.87
N TYR A 115 -5.75 1.09 10.26
CA TYR A 115 -4.92 2.22 10.64
C TYR A 115 -5.42 2.76 11.97
N VAL A 116 -4.62 2.51 13.02
CA VAL A 116 -5.05 2.65 14.41
C VAL A 116 -4.11 3.55 15.20
N ASP A 117 -4.67 4.26 16.18
CA ASP A 117 -3.93 4.96 17.22
C ASP A 117 -3.92 4.10 18.48
N TYR A 118 -2.77 3.97 19.13
CA TYR A 118 -2.64 3.27 20.41
C TYR A 118 -2.88 4.18 21.62
N HIS A 119 -3.88 5.08 21.55
CA HIS A 119 -4.31 5.91 22.67
C HIS A 119 -5.78 5.67 23.03
#